data_AF-A0A321LDZ0-F1
#
_entry.id   AF-A0A321LDZ0-F1
#
_cell.length_a   1.000
_cell.length_b   1.000
_cell.length_c   1.000
_cell.angle_alpha   90.00
_cell.angle_beta   90.00
_cell.angle_gamma   90.00
#
_symmetry.space_group_name_H-M   'P 1'
#
loop_
_entity.id
_entity.type
_entity.pdbx_description
1 polymer ?
#
loop_
_entity_poly.entity_id
_entity_poly.type
_entity_poly.pdbx_seq_one_letter_code
_entity_poly.pdbx_strand_id
1 'polypeptide(L)'
;MSFDMESTDSLFEPDDDENFVWFVKNHLKKGAASVRGITEAEYLATCRERWDGCAADRVYAIKFLVDPLVQPDLVAELPDEFIQPGEPFCTLVARIGSRGELIDAPEDYTPPSYPGVHLAHIVAGSPSGGVVPDPHEPTEYLIAFLDVLGFEALLNRIGLEALTLRYQQLLSVALSPQSESRPWSRAQAIVNGEPTPTLMWLPIQTAYFSDSLLLWVPYHPGHVEEFLNRCSRVFCDALAHGLPIRGAISAGQATLDKERGIYLGLPLIEAVRLESKSNWVGVSLAASWKSETLRIPVPPDTVFLYNPPLKDGGNALFSGLVLDWPRAWRESREDSALPYLADLCLPDLLPDLKARYDAASTFWLHSEKNRDWCLPPGWTRETVRSVWGDESNDGM
;
A
#
# COMPACT_ATOMS: atom_id res chain seq x y z
N MET A 1 16.84 39.28 -10.33
CA MET A 1 15.50 39.53 -9.78
C MET A 1 15.22 38.40 -8.81
N SER A 2 15.31 38.66 -7.51
CA SER A 2 14.78 37.74 -6.48
C SER A 2 13.27 37.87 -6.53
N PHE A 3 12.57 36.81 -6.94
CA PHE A 3 11.14 36.71 -6.68
C PHE A 3 11.01 36.48 -5.18
N ASP A 4 10.50 37.47 -4.44
CA ASP A 4 9.99 37.23 -3.11
C ASP A 4 8.84 36.24 -3.27
N MET A 5 9.08 34.97 -2.91
CA MET A 5 8.01 34.02 -2.67
C MET A 5 7.28 34.53 -1.44
N GLU A 6 6.20 35.29 -1.64
CA GLU A 6 5.17 35.42 -0.61
C GLU A 6 4.80 33.99 -0.17
N SER A 7 4.83 33.78 1.15
CA SER A 7 4.47 32.49 1.72
C SER A 7 3.06 32.17 1.27
N THR A 8 2.86 31.02 0.62
CA THR A 8 1.55 30.53 0.14
C THR A 8 0.49 30.51 1.26
N ASP A 9 0.92 30.53 2.53
CA ASP A 9 0.06 30.59 3.71
C ASP A 9 -0.69 31.94 3.84
N SER A 10 -0.19 33.04 3.27
CA SER A 10 -0.85 34.34 3.38
C SER A 10 -2.07 34.51 2.47
N LEU A 11 -2.30 33.56 1.54
CA LEU A 11 -3.43 33.59 0.62
C LEU A 11 -4.72 33.03 1.24
N PHE A 12 -4.61 32.19 2.28
CA PHE A 12 -5.76 31.53 2.92
C PHE A 12 -6.41 32.41 3.99
N GLU A 13 -7.73 32.30 4.11
CA GLU A 13 -8.51 32.98 5.14
C GLU A 13 -8.47 32.19 6.46
N PRO A 14 -8.51 32.84 7.63
CA PRO A 14 -8.44 32.15 8.93
C PRO A 14 -9.57 31.14 9.18
N ASP A 15 -10.69 31.28 8.47
CA ASP A 15 -11.90 30.46 8.55
C ASP A 15 -12.07 29.49 7.37
N ASP A 16 -11.09 29.40 6.46
CA ASP A 16 -11.08 28.38 5.42
C ASP A 16 -11.09 26.97 6.05
N ASP A 17 -11.86 26.05 5.45
CA ASP A 17 -11.92 24.65 5.89
C ASP A 17 -10.54 23.98 5.81
N GLU A 18 -10.14 23.25 6.85
CA GLU A 18 -8.81 22.64 6.93
C GLU A 18 -8.54 21.67 5.76
N ASN A 19 -9.54 20.93 5.30
CA ASN A 19 -9.39 20.03 4.14
C ASN A 19 -9.23 20.84 2.86
N PHE A 20 -10.02 21.92 2.70
CA PHE A 20 -9.87 22.84 1.57
C PHE A 20 -8.43 23.37 1.47
N VAL A 21 -7.90 23.90 2.57
CA VAL A 21 -6.51 24.40 2.64
C VAL A 21 -5.52 23.30 2.25
N TRP A 22 -5.71 22.08 2.76
CA TRP A 22 -4.84 20.95 2.45
C TRP A 22 -4.84 20.60 0.95
N PHE A 23 -6.02 20.49 0.32
CA PHE A 23 -6.13 20.16 -1.11
C PHE A 23 -5.48 21.23 -1.98
N VAL A 24 -5.82 22.50 -1.76
CA VAL A 24 -5.29 23.60 -2.59
C VAL A 24 -3.77 23.71 -2.45
N LYS A 25 -3.21 23.61 -1.24
CA LYS A 25 -1.74 23.58 -1.06
C LYS A 25 -1.09 22.43 -1.82
N ASN A 26 -1.71 21.24 -1.79
CA ASN A 26 -1.19 20.08 -2.49
C ASN A 26 -1.25 20.25 -4.03
N HIS A 27 -2.30 20.90 -4.54
CA HIS A 27 -2.42 21.23 -5.97
C HIS A 27 -1.42 22.31 -6.39
N LEU A 28 -1.28 23.38 -5.61
CA LEU A 28 -0.30 24.44 -5.85
C LEU A 28 1.13 23.90 -5.85
N LYS A 29 1.47 22.99 -4.92
CA LYS A 29 2.77 22.29 -4.89
C LYS A 29 3.05 21.49 -6.17
N LYS A 30 2.00 21.03 -6.85
CA LYS A 30 2.07 20.33 -8.14
C LYS A 30 2.04 21.28 -9.35
N GLY A 31 2.01 22.59 -9.12
CA GLY A 31 2.02 23.61 -10.17
C GLY A 31 0.65 23.90 -10.80
N ALA A 32 -0.46 23.63 -10.11
CA ALA A 32 -1.81 23.76 -10.68
C ALA A 32 -2.15 25.14 -11.26
N ALA A 33 -1.68 26.22 -10.62
CA ALA A 33 -1.86 27.59 -11.12
C ALA A 33 -1.00 27.83 -12.39
N SER A 34 0.27 27.44 -12.33
CA SER A 34 1.21 27.56 -13.46
C SER A 34 0.75 26.80 -14.70
N VAL A 35 0.24 25.58 -14.55
CA VAL A 35 -0.27 24.75 -15.65
C VAL A 35 -1.46 25.43 -16.35
N ARG A 36 -2.24 26.24 -15.63
CA ARG A 36 -3.38 27.00 -16.16
C ARG A 36 -3.00 28.38 -16.70
N GLY A 37 -1.76 28.82 -16.50
CA GLY A 37 -1.34 30.17 -16.84
C GLY A 37 -2.04 31.27 -16.03
N ILE A 38 -2.47 30.95 -14.79
CA ILE A 38 -3.10 31.90 -13.86
C ILE A 38 -2.23 32.07 -12.60
N THR A 39 -2.50 33.10 -11.82
CA THR A 39 -1.83 33.32 -10.52
C THR A 39 -2.33 32.35 -9.46
N GLU A 40 -1.53 32.13 -8.39
CA GLU A 40 -1.96 31.29 -7.27
C GLU A 40 -3.21 31.85 -6.57
N ALA A 41 -3.36 33.17 -6.52
CA ALA A 41 -4.54 33.84 -5.96
C ALA A 41 -5.80 33.60 -6.81
N GLU A 42 -5.69 33.68 -8.14
CA GLU A 42 -6.80 33.34 -9.05
C GLU A 42 -7.18 31.86 -8.94
N TYR A 43 -6.19 30.97 -8.87
CA TYR A 43 -6.43 29.54 -8.67
C TYR A 43 -7.14 29.25 -7.34
N LEU A 44 -6.70 29.88 -6.24
CA LEU A 44 -7.34 29.77 -4.94
C LEU A 44 -8.80 30.25 -4.99
N ALA A 45 -9.07 31.38 -5.63
CA ALA A 45 -10.42 31.91 -5.78
C ALA A 45 -11.35 30.93 -6.52
N THR A 46 -10.89 30.35 -7.63
CA THR A 46 -11.62 29.31 -8.36
C THR A 46 -11.88 28.08 -7.48
N CYS A 47 -10.87 27.62 -6.76
CA CYS A 47 -11.02 26.48 -5.86
C CYS A 47 -12.03 26.75 -4.75
N ARG A 48 -12.02 27.96 -4.17
CA ARG A 48 -12.94 28.35 -3.10
C ARG A 48 -14.38 28.43 -3.61
N GLU A 49 -14.60 29.03 -4.79
CA GLU A 49 -15.92 29.04 -5.44
C GLU A 49 -16.48 27.63 -5.61
N ARG A 50 -15.65 26.70 -6.10
CA ARG A 50 -16.03 25.29 -6.30
C ARG A 50 -16.28 24.58 -4.98
N TRP A 51 -15.47 24.86 -3.96
CA TRP A 51 -15.65 24.33 -2.61
C TRP A 51 -16.97 24.81 -2.03
N ASP A 52 -17.21 26.11 -1.97
CA ASP A 52 -18.39 26.69 -1.33
C ASP A 52 -19.69 26.43 -2.11
N GLY A 53 -19.58 26.11 -3.40
CA GLY A 53 -20.71 25.73 -4.26
C GLY A 53 -21.39 24.41 -3.89
N CYS A 54 -20.88 23.65 -2.92
CA CYS A 54 -21.51 22.43 -2.44
C CYS A 54 -21.33 22.19 -0.94
N ALA A 55 -22.31 21.48 -0.36
CA ALA A 55 -22.28 21.09 1.05
C ALA A 55 -22.36 19.58 1.18
N ALA A 56 -21.48 19.02 2.01
CA ALA A 56 -21.59 17.65 2.50
C ALA A 56 -22.81 17.53 3.42
N ASP A 57 -23.37 16.33 3.48
CA ASP A 57 -24.44 15.99 4.42
C ASP A 57 -24.13 14.67 5.14
N ARG A 58 -25.11 14.12 5.87
CA ARG A 58 -24.87 12.87 6.63
C ARG A 58 -24.63 11.63 5.76
N VAL A 59 -25.08 11.63 4.50
CA VAL A 59 -24.94 10.50 3.56
C VAL A 59 -23.69 10.70 2.71
N TYR A 60 -23.56 11.89 2.11
CA TYR A 60 -22.41 12.35 1.37
C TYR A 60 -21.47 13.14 2.29
N ALA A 61 -20.91 12.44 3.27
CA ALA A 61 -20.22 13.04 4.42
C ALA A 61 -18.79 13.48 4.13
N ILE A 62 -18.18 12.97 3.06
CA ILE A 62 -16.79 13.30 2.72
C ILE A 62 -16.77 14.17 1.48
N LYS A 63 -16.00 15.26 1.55
CA LYS A 63 -15.87 16.25 0.49
C LYS A 63 -14.40 16.42 0.14
N PHE A 64 -14.09 16.34 -1.15
CA PHE A 64 -12.75 16.51 -1.68
C PHE A 64 -12.75 17.48 -2.85
N LEU A 65 -11.64 18.19 -3.03
CA LEU A 65 -11.40 19.00 -4.21
C LEU A 65 -10.47 18.23 -5.15
N VAL A 66 -10.89 18.08 -6.41
CA VAL A 66 -10.12 17.37 -7.44
C VAL A 66 -9.73 18.35 -8.52
N ASP A 67 -8.47 18.28 -8.94
CA ASP A 67 -7.95 19.05 -10.06
C ASP A 67 -7.49 18.10 -11.19
N PRO A 68 -8.24 18.02 -12.30
CA PRO A 68 -7.93 17.14 -13.43
C PRO A 68 -6.51 17.28 -13.98
N LEU A 69 -5.95 18.50 -13.98
CA LEU A 69 -4.68 18.80 -14.64
C LEU A 69 -3.46 18.36 -13.81
N VAL A 70 -3.59 18.29 -12.49
CA VAL A 70 -2.52 17.83 -11.59
C VAL A 70 -2.82 16.49 -10.90
N GLN A 71 -3.99 15.92 -11.16
CA GLN A 71 -4.43 14.60 -10.72
C GLN A 71 -5.15 13.82 -11.84
N PRO A 72 -4.53 13.65 -13.02
CA PRO A 72 -5.18 12.96 -14.16
C PRO A 72 -5.62 11.53 -13.80
N ASP A 73 -4.84 10.84 -12.97
CA ASP A 73 -5.16 9.48 -12.51
C ASP A 73 -6.49 9.37 -11.73
N LEU A 74 -6.96 10.46 -11.10
CA LEU A 74 -8.22 10.45 -10.34
C LEU A 74 -9.45 10.69 -11.22
N VAL A 75 -9.25 11.21 -12.42
CA VAL A 75 -10.34 11.61 -13.32
C VAL A 75 -10.42 10.76 -14.58
N ALA A 76 -9.47 9.83 -14.78
CA ALA A 76 -9.38 9.00 -15.98
C ALA A 76 -10.65 8.17 -16.27
N GLU A 77 -11.42 7.83 -15.24
CA GLU A 77 -12.67 7.06 -15.36
C GLU A 77 -13.94 7.93 -15.21
N LEU A 78 -13.79 9.25 -15.11
CA LEU A 78 -14.92 10.16 -14.96
C LEU A 78 -15.51 10.56 -16.32
N PRO A 79 -16.80 10.98 -16.35
CA PRO A 79 -17.39 11.53 -17.56
C PRO A 79 -16.63 12.76 -18.09
N ASP A 80 -16.63 12.94 -19.42
CA ASP A 80 -15.90 14.02 -20.11
C ASP A 80 -16.22 15.41 -19.55
N GLU A 81 -17.43 15.65 -19.03
CA GLU A 81 -17.83 16.93 -18.42
C GLU A 81 -17.03 17.32 -17.16
N PHE A 82 -16.36 16.35 -16.52
CA PHE A 82 -15.45 16.59 -15.39
C PHE A 82 -13.97 16.67 -15.83
N ILE A 83 -13.65 16.11 -17.00
CA ILE A 83 -12.30 16.12 -17.58
C ILE A 83 -12.09 17.38 -18.41
N GLN A 84 -13.09 17.76 -19.21
CA GLN A 84 -13.17 18.94 -20.06
C GLN A 84 -14.19 19.89 -19.43
N PRO A 85 -13.80 21.10 -18.96
CA PRO A 85 -12.67 21.92 -19.43
C PRO A 85 -11.36 21.82 -18.62
N GLY A 86 -11.20 20.82 -17.75
CA GLY A 86 -10.03 20.69 -16.87
C GLY A 86 -10.09 21.63 -15.67
N GLU A 87 -11.27 22.13 -15.32
CA GLU A 87 -11.47 22.96 -14.14
C GLU A 87 -11.49 22.12 -12.86
N PRO A 88 -11.01 22.67 -11.72
CA PRO A 88 -11.19 22.02 -10.43
C PRO A 88 -12.68 21.83 -10.12
N PHE A 89 -13.04 20.70 -9.51
CA PHE A 89 -14.40 20.41 -9.10
C PHE A 89 -14.44 19.72 -7.74
N CYS A 90 -15.59 19.77 -7.08
CA CYS A 90 -15.80 19.05 -5.84
C CYS A 90 -16.35 17.65 -6.09
N THR A 91 -15.82 16.69 -5.33
CA THR A 91 -16.39 15.36 -5.22
C THR A 91 -16.98 15.18 -3.83
N LEU A 92 -18.26 14.80 -3.79
CA LEU A 92 -18.93 14.35 -2.58
C LEU A 92 -18.99 12.83 -2.58
N VAL A 93 -18.61 12.20 -1.47
CA VAL A 93 -18.50 10.75 -1.38
C VAL A 93 -19.50 10.21 -0.37
N ALA A 94 -20.33 9.27 -0.82
CA ALA A 94 -21.22 8.50 0.05
C ALA A 94 -20.73 7.06 0.25
N ARG A 95 -21.06 6.52 1.42
CA ARG A 95 -20.84 5.10 1.72
C ARG A 95 -21.97 4.28 1.12
N ILE A 96 -21.63 3.20 0.42
CA ILE A 96 -22.60 2.23 -0.10
C ILE A 96 -22.37 0.84 0.48
N GLY A 97 -23.47 0.08 0.60
CA GLY A 97 -23.44 -1.33 0.96
C GLY A 97 -23.08 -2.23 -0.23
N SER A 98 -23.02 -3.54 0.01
CA SER A 98 -22.62 -4.52 -1.02
C SER A 98 -23.59 -4.62 -2.20
N ARG A 99 -24.80 -4.05 -2.09
CA ARG A 99 -25.81 -4.03 -3.16
C ARG A 99 -25.96 -2.63 -3.78
N GLY A 100 -25.09 -1.69 -3.43
CA GLY A 100 -25.12 -0.31 -3.92
C GLY A 100 -26.12 0.60 -3.19
N GLU A 101 -26.73 0.13 -2.11
CA GLU A 101 -27.60 0.94 -1.27
C GLU A 101 -26.78 1.98 -0.50
N LEU A 102 -27.27 3.24 -0.45
CA LEU A 102 -26.63 4.29 0.35
C LEU A 102 -26.76 3.97 1.84
N ILE A 103 -25.63 3.88 2.53
CA ILE A 103 -25.57 3.71 3.98
C ILE A 103 -25.93 5.06 4.62
N ASP A 104 -26.65 5.03 5.75
CA ASP A 104 -27.10 6.20 6.52
C ASP A 104 -28.15 7.09 5.80
N ALA A 105 -28.60 6.70 4.61
CA ALA A 105 -29.66 7.39 3.88
C ALA A 105 -31.06 7.03 4.44
N PRO A 106 -31.93 8.00 4.77
CA PRO A 106 -33.33 7.74 5.08
C PRO A 106 -34.08 7.21 3.83
N GLU A 107 -35.26 6.60 4.03
CA GLU A 107 -36.05 5.97 2.94
C GLU A 107 -36.43 6.95 1.81
N ASP A 108 -36.55 8.25 2.12
CA ASP A 108 -36.92 9.32 1.21
C ASP A 108 -35.73 10.22 0.80
N TYR A 109 -34.50 9.75 1.05
CA TYR A 109 -33.31 10.52 0.73
C TYR A 109 -33.17 10.79 -0.76
N THR A 110 -32.97 12.05 -1.11
CA THR A 110 -32.60 12.46 -2.47
C THR A 110 -31.15 12.94 -2.44
N PRO A 111 -30.25 12.31 -3.23
CA PRO A 111 -28.86 12.76 -3.33
C PRO A 111 -28.79 14.26 -3.72
N PRO A 112 -27.81 15.00 -3.18
CA PRO A 112 -27.65 16.40 -3.51
C PRO A 112 -27.33 16.58 -4.98
N SER A 113 -27.86 17.63 -5.60
CA SER A 113 -27.56 17.99 -6.98
C SER A 113 -27.02 19.40 -7.00
N TYR A 114 -25.70 19.52 -7.21
CA TYR A 114 -25.01 20.78 -7.37
C TYR A 114 -24.36 20.82 -8.76
N PRO A 115 -24.42 21.94 -9.49
CA PRO A 115 -23.74 22.07 -10.78
C PRO A 115 -22.23 21.84 -10.66
N GLY A 116 -21.68 20.97 -11.51
CA GLY A 116 -20.24 20.70 -11.54
C GLY A 116 -19.69 19.96 -10.31
N VAL A 117 -20.55 19.23 -9.58
CA VAL A 117 -20.14 18.39 -8.46
C VAL A 117 -20.29 16.92 -8.82
N HIS A 118 -19.23 16.17 -8.62
CA HIS A 118 -19.24 14.73 -8.83
C HIS A 118 -19.73 14.02 -7.55
N LEU A 119 -20.69 13.11 -7.70
CA LEU A 119 -21.10 12.22 -6.62
C LEU A 119 -20.41 10.88 -6.79
N ALA A 120 -19.50 10.54 -5.87
CA ALA A 120 -18.82 9.27 -5.85
C ALA A 120 -19.42 8.34 -4.79
N HIS A 121 -19.31 7.04 -5.04
CA HIS A 121 -19.69 6.01 -4.09
C HIS A 121 -18.46 5.22 -3.69
N ILE A 122 -18.32 5.00 -2.39
CA ILE A 122 -17.31 4.08 -1.85
C ILE A 122 -17.99 2.96 -1.10
N VAL A 123 -17.52 1.75 -1.30
CA VAL A 123 -17.80 0.69 -0.33
C VAL A 123 -16.91 0.97 0.88
N ALA A 124 -17.53 1.28 2.02
CA ALA A 124 -16.84 1.56 3.27
C ALA A 124 -17.12 0.45 4.28
N GLY A 125 -16.19 -0.49 4.36
CA GLY A 125 -16.30 -1.72 5.12
C GLY A 125 -15.29 -2.77 4.61
N SER A 126 -15.29 -3.97 5.21
CA SER A 126 -14.52 -5.08 4.67
C SER A 126 -15.21 -5.60 3.39
N PRO A 127 -14.48 -5.97 2.33
CA PRO A 127 -15.07 -6.46 1.07
C PRO A 127 -15.81 -7.80 1.25
N SER A 128 -15.54 -8.51 2.36
CA SER A 128 -16.33 -9.65 2.82
C SER A 128 -17.54 -9.25 3.70
N GLY A 129 -17.97 -7.99 3.67
CA GLY A 129 -19.11 -7.50 4.45
C GLY A 129 -18.87 -7.43 5.96
N GLY A 130 -17.61 -7.41 6.41
CA GLY A 130 -17.27 -7.40 7.84
C GLY A 130 -17.36 -8.77 8.50
N VAL A 131 -17.65 -9.84 7.75
CA VAL A 131 -17.59 -11.21 8.28
C VAL A 131 -16.12 -11.60 8.40
N VAL A 132 -15.56 -11.41 9.60
CA VAL A 132 -14.34 -12.12 10.00
C VAL A 132 -14.72 -13.60 9.99
N PRO A 133 -14.01 -14.46 9.22
CA PRO A 133 -14.29 -15.89 9.21
C PRO A 133 -14.30 -16.43 10.63
N ASP A 134 -15.18 -17.40 10.91
CA ASP A 134 -15.12 -18.10 12.19
C ASP A 134 -13.70 -18.66 12.36
N PRO A 135 -12.95 -18.25 13.40
CA PRO A 135 -11.58 -18.68 13.61
C PRO A 135 -11.46 -20.20 13.79
N HIS A 136 -12.57 -20.90 14.06
CA HIS A 136 -12.65 -22.34 14.21
C HIS A 136 -12.90 -23.09 12.88
N GLU A 137 -13.25 -22.39 11.81
CA GLU A 137 -13.52 -23.00 10.51
C GLU A 137 -12.32 -22.88 9.55
N PRO A 138 -11.95 -23.97 8.85
CA PRO A 138 -10.91 -23.93 7.82
C PRO A 138 -11.25 -22.94 6.68
N THR A 139 -10.51 -21.85 6.60
CA THR A 139 -10.70 -20.77 5.60
C THR A 139 -9.43 -20.57 4.77
N GLU A 140 -9.53 -20.05 3.55
CA GLU A 140 -8.37 -19.67 2.75
C GLU A 140 -7.74 -18.38 3.28
N TYR A 141 -6.42 -18.37 3.46
CA TYR A 141 -5.67 -17.24 3.97
C TYR A 141 -4.46 -16.94 3.09
N LEU A 142 -4.06 -15.66 3.09
CA LEU A 142 -2.68 -15.26 2.82
C LEU A 142 -1.94 -15.22 4.15
N ILE A 143 -0.75 -15.80 4.20
CA ILE A 143 0.03 -15.93 5.44
C ILE A 143 1.48 -15.55 5.18
N ALA A 144 2.02 -14.64 5.99
CA ALA A 144 3.43 -14.27 6.01
C ALA A 144 4.06 -14.73 7.33
N PHE A 145 5.14 -15.51 7.21
CA PHE A 145 6.00 -15.89 8.33
C PHE A 145 7.33 -15.15 8.17
N LEU A 146 7.68 -14.34 9.16
CA LEU A 146 8.86 -13.48 9.18
C LEU A 146 9.69 -13.80 10.41
N ASP A 147 11.01 -13.86 10.27
CA ASP A 147 11.94 -14.24 11.33
C ASP A 147 13.11 -13.25 11.40
N VAL A 148 13.53 -12.86 12.61
CA VAL A 148 14.66 -11.96 12.81
C VAL A 148 15.98 -12.73 12.71
N LEU A 149 16.74 -12.45 11.66
CA LEU A 149 17.98 -13.14 11.38
C LEU A 149 19.06 -12.84 12.42
N GLY A 150 19.59 -13.90 13.06
CA GLY A 150 20.70 -13.76 13.99
C GLY A 150 20.31 -13.15 15.33
N PHE A 151 19.06 -13.33 15.76
CA PHE A 151 18.52 -12.81 17.02
C PHE A 151 19.40 -13.10 18.24
N GLU A 152 19.88 -14.34 18.39
CA GLU A 152 20.78 -14.73 19.49
C GLU A 152 22.11 -13.93 19.47
N ALA A 153 22.73 -13.81 18.30
CA ALA A 153 23.97 -13.04 18.14
C ALA A 153 23.73 -11.56 18.44
N LEU A 154 22.58 -11.03 18.02
CA LEU A 154 22.17 -9.66 18.32
C LEU A 154 21.99 -9.45 19.82
N LEU A 155 21.25 -10.34 20.50
CA LEU A 155 21.03 -10.32 21.95
C LEU A 155 22.35 -10.32 22.73
N ASN A 156 23.26 -11.23 22.39
CA ASN A 156 24.56 -11.33 23.04
C ASN A 156 25.41 -10.05 22.87
N ARG A 157 25.22 -9.32 21.78
CA ARG A 157 25.99 -8.12 21.44
C ARG A 157 25.47 -6.85 22.10
N ILE A 158 24.17 -6.56 21.94
CA ILE A 158 23.59 -5.29 22.40
C ILE A 158 22.92 -5.40 23.77
N GLY A 159 22.78 -6.62 24.29
CA GLY A 159 22.10 -6.90 25.55
C GLY A 159 20.57 -6.88 25.42
N LEU A 160 19.92 -7.40 26.46
CA LEU A 160 18.47 -7.60 26.49
C LEU A 160 17.69 -6.28 26.40
N GLU A 161 18.15 -5.23 27.10
CA GLU A 161 17.44 -3.95 27.15
C GLU A 161 17.39 -3.26 25.79
N ALA A 162 18.54 -3.14 25.11
CA ALA A 162 18.60 -2.53 23.79
C ALA A 162 17.85 -3.36 22.74
N LEU A 163 17.92 -4.69 22.82
CA LEU A 163 17.14 -5.55 21.91
C LEU A 163 15.63 -5.42 22.16
N THR A 164 15.23 -5.32 23.42
CA THR A 164 13.82 -5.13 23.80
C THR A 164 13.27 -3.84 23.22
N LEU A 165 14.02 -2.73 23.28
CA LEU A 165 13.60 -1.46 22.68
C LEU A 165 13.41 -1.58 21.15
N ARG A 166 14.36 -2.17 20.44
CA ARG A 166 14.26 -2.40 18.98
C ARG A 166 13.09 -3.31 18.63
N TYR A 167 12.90 -4.37 19.41
CA TYR A 167 11.81 -5.32 19.17
C TYR A 167 10.44 -4.70 19.47
N GLN A 168 10.32 -3.85 20.49
CA GLN A 168 9.10 -3.07 20.74
C GLN A 168 8.78 -2.11 19.59
N GLN A 169 9.79 -1.49 18.97
CA GLN A 169 9.60 -0.67 17.78
C GLN A 169 9.08 -1.51 16.61
N LEU A 170 9.68 -2.68 16.37
CA LEU A 170 9.19 -3.63 15.36
C LEU A 170 7.74 -4.06 15.63
N LEU A 171 7.42 -4.44 16.87
CA LEU A 171 6.06 -4.82 17.25
C LEU A 171 5.09 -3.64 17.12
N SER A 172 5.51 -2.42 17.41
CA SER A 172 4.66 -1.25 17.20
C SER A 172 4.27 -1.10 15.73
N VAL A 173 5.18 -1.37 14.78
CA VAL A 173 4.87 -1.34 13.35
C VAL A 173 4.06 -2.57 12.94
N ALA A 174 4.47 -3.77 13.36
CA ALA A 174 3.86 -5.02 12.95
C ALA A 174 2.45 -5.20 13.53
N LEU A 175 2.23 -4.80 14.77
CA LEU A 175 0.98 -4.97 15.51
C LEU A 175 0.06 -3.77 15.44
N SER A 176 0.56 -2.55 15.19
CA SER A 176 -0.35 -1.42 14.99
C SER A 176 -1.24 -1.74 13.80
N PRO A 177 -2.57 -1.66 13.93
CA PRO A 177 -3.44 -1.68 12.76
C PRO A 177 -2.95 -0.65 11.74
N GLN A 178 -3.33 -0.79 10.48
CA GLN A 178 -3.05 0.19 9.41
C GLN A 178 -2.89 1.59 9.99
N SER A 179 -1.68 2.13 9.86
CA SER A 179 -1.18 3.26 10.66
C SER A 179 -2.21 4.39 10.77
N GLU A 180 -2.14 5.19 11.84
CA GLU A 180 -2.95 6.42 11.96
C GLU A 180 -2.85 7.32 10.72
N SER A 181 -1.78 7.18 9.92
CA SER A 181 -1.56 7.88 8.64
C SER A 181 -2.21 7.25 7.39
N ARG A 182 -2.66 5.99 7.42
CA ARG A 182 -3.40 5.31 6.34
C ARG A 182 -4.38 4.27 6.90
N PRO A 183 -5.44 4.66 7.62
CA PRO A 183 -6.42 3.73 8.21
C PRO A 183 -7.27 2.99 7.17
N TRP A 184 -7.14 3.34 5.89
CA TRP A 184 -7.91 2.79 4.79
C TRP A 184 -6.99 2.24 3.71
N SER A 185 -7.22 0.99 3.34
CA SER A 185 -6.69 0.41 2.12
C SER A 185 -7.59 0.73 0.96
N ARG A 186 -6.98 1.08 -0.17
CA ARG A 186 -7.67 1.13 -1.44
C ARG A 186 -7.77 -0.31 -1.95
N ALA A 187 -8.98 -0.74 -2.27
CA ALA A 187 -9.18 -1.89 -3.14
C ALA A 187 -10.35 -1.61 -4.09
N GLN A 188 -10.65 -2.59 -4.93
CA GLN A 188 -11.84 -2.60 -5.76
C GLN A 188 -12.79 -3.70 -5.25
N ALA A 189 -14.08 -3.38 -5.19
CA ALA A 189 -15.15 -4.35 -5.00
C ALA A 189 -16.05 -4.35 -6.24
N ILE A 190 -16.74 -5.44 -6.50
CA ILE A 190 -17.76 -5.49 -7.55
C ILE A 190 -19.11 -5.20 -6.91
N VAL A 191 -19.73 -4.08 -7.25
CA VAL A 191 -21.08 -3.71 -6.81
C VAL A 191 -21.97 -3.66 -8.04
N ASN A 192 -23.02 -4.48 -8.06
CA ASN A 192 -23.95 -4.57 -9.19
C ASN A 192 -23.28 -4.86 -10.56
N GLY A 193 -22.13 -5.55 -10.55
CA GLY A 193 -21.37 -5.90 -11.74
C GLY A 193 -20.29 -4.88 -12.12
N GLU A 194 -20.23 -3.74 -11.44
CA GLU A 194 -19.27 -2.66 -11.73
C GLU A 194 -18.15 -2.60 -10.69
N PRO A 195 -16.89 -2.35 -11.11
CA PRO A 195 -15.79 -2.10 -10.19
C PRO A 195 -16.03 -0.78 -9.46
N THR A 196 -16.15 -0.84 -8.14
CA THR A 196 -16.34 0.32 -7.28
C THR A 196 -15.17 0.49 -6.31
N PRO A 197 -14.60 1.70 -6.15
CA PRO A 197 -13.58 1.97 -5.15
C PRO A 197 -14.04 1.58 -3.75
N THR A 198 -13.19 0.85 -3.04
CA THR A 198 -13.45 0.40 -1.67
C THR A 198 -12.38 1.00 -0.76
N LEU A 199 -12.83 1.66 0.30
CA LEU A 199 -11.99 2.00 1.45
C LEU A 199 -12.26 0.96 2.52
N MET A 200 -11.28 0.09 2.75
CA MET A 200 -11.42 -1.01 3.72
C MET A 200 -10.39 -0.94 4.83
N TRP A 201 -10.84 -1.35 6.02
CA TRP A 201 -9.94 -1.84 7.04
C TRP A 201 -9.58 -3.28 6.67
N LEU A 202 -8.33 -3.56 6.33
CA LEU A 202 -7.95 -4.96 6.15
C LEU A 202 -7.87 -5.65 7.49
N PRO A 203 -8.51 -6.82 7.65
CA PRO A 203 -8.44 -7.59 8.87
C PRO A 203 -7.10 -8.36 8.94
N ILE A 204 -5.98 -7.66 8.73
CA ILE A 204 -4.64 -8.24 8.89
C ILE A 204 -4.47 -8.53 10.37
N GLN A 205 -4.48 -9.82 10.68
CA GLN A 205 -4.23 -10.32 12.02
C GLN A 205 -2.75 -10.63 12.16
N THR A 206 -2.28 -10.55 13.40
CA THR A 206 -0.88 -10.72 13.74
C THR A 206 -0.71 -11.51 15.02
N ALA A 207 0.36 -12.29 15.07
CA ALA A 207 0.85 -13.01 16.23
C ALA A 207 2.38 -13.03 16.18
N TYR A 208 3.01 -13.28 17.32
CA TYR A 208 4.46 -13.38 17.39
C TYR A 208 4.87 -14.45 18.40
N PHE A 209 6.01 -15.07 18.14
CA PHE A 209 6.60 -16.10 18.99
C PHE A 209 8.10 -15.89 19.04
N SER A 210 8.64 -15.53 20.21
CA SER A 210 10.06 -15.20 20.38
C SER A 210 10.49 -14.06 19.43
N ASP A 211 11.10 -14.40 18.32
CA ASP A 211 11.70 -13.56 17.29
C ASP A 211 11.02 -13.69 15.92
N SER A 212 10.00 -14.56 15.82
CA SER A 212 9.20 -14.73 14.62
C SER A 212 7.88 -13.96 14.70
N LEU A 213 7.48 -13.35 13.59
CA LEU A 213 6.21 -12.68 13.37
C LEU A 213 5.36 -13.48 12.38
N LEU A 214 4.07 -13.58 12.68
CA LEU A 214 3.07 -14.18 11.82
C LEU A 214 2.04 -13.11 11.47
N LEU A 215 1.80 -12.89 10.18
CA LEU A 215 0.75 -12.01 9.67
C LEU A 215 -0.17 -12.81 8.76
N TRP A 216 -1.48 -12.59 8.84
CA TRP A 216 -2.43 -13.24 7.96
C TRP A 216 -3.67 -12.40 7.69
N VAL A 217 -4.30 -12.67 6.56
CA VAL A 217 -5.59 -12.09 6.18
C VAL A 217 -6.40 -13.15 5.42
N PRO A 218 -7.73 -13.23 5.61
CA PRO A 218 -8.57 -14.07 4.77
C PRO A 218 -8.33 -13.77 3.30
N TYR A 219 -8.24 -14.80 2.47
CA TYR A 219 -7.98 -14.64 1.06
C TYR A 219 -9.16 -13.94 0.38
N HIS A 220 -8.86 -12.82 -0.27
CA HIS A 220 -9.72 -12.13 -1.20
C HIS A 220 -8.80 -11.45 -2.22
N PRO A 221 -9.11 -11.43 -3.53
CA PRO A 221 -8.25 -10.80 -4.54
C PRO A 221 -7.89 -9.35 -4.19
N GLY A 222 -8.86 -8.58 -3.69
CA GLY A 222 -8.66 -7.19 -3.24
C GLY A 222 -7.79 -7.02 -1.98
N HIS A 223 -7.46 -8.09 -1.24
CA HIS A 223 -6.56 -8.01 -0.08
C HIS A 223 -5.08 -8.19 -0.46
N VAL A 224 -4.79 -8.75 -1.63
CA VAL A 224 -3.44 -9.25 -1.96
C VAL A 224 -2.40 -8.14 -1.96
N GLU A 225 -2.64 -7.08 -2.74
CA GLU A 225 -1.68 -5.99 -2.90
C GLU A 225 -1.34 -5.33 -1.57
N GLU A 226 -2.36 -4.98 -0.79
CA GLU A 226 -2.11 -4.29 0.46
C GLU A 226 -1.58 -5.23 1.56
N PHE A 227 -1.91 -6.52 1.54
CA PHE A 227 -1.24 -7.49 2.41
C PHE A 227 0.26 -7.57 2.10
N LEU A 228 0.64 -7.57 0.82
CA LEU A 228 2.04 -7.50 0.39
C LEU A 228 2.69 -6.18 0.78
N ASN A 229 2.03 -5.03 0.56
CA ASN A 229 2.51 -3.72 1.01
C ASN A 229 2.73 -3.69 2.51
N ARG A 230 1.83 -4.29 3.29
CA ARG A 230 1.98 -4.40 4.74
C ARG A 230 3.21 -5.21 5.10
N CYS A 231 3.43 -6.35 4.45
CA CYS A 231 4.65 -7.14 4.65
C CYS A 231 5.91 -6.34 4.30
N SER A 232 5.88 -5.54 3.23
CA SER A 232 7.00 -4.68 2.82
C SER A 232 7.30 -3.61 3.85
N ARG A 233 6.27 -2.95 4.40
CA ARG A 233 6.43 -1.94 5.46
C ARG A 233 7.06 -2.55 6.71
N VAL A 234 6.54 -3.69 7.18
CA VAL A 234 7.11 -4.40 8.34
C VAL A 234 8.57 -4.75 8.10
N PHE A 235 8.91 -5.24 6.89
CA PHE A 235 10.30 -5.51 6.53
C PHE A 235 11.18 -4.25 6.55
N CYS A 236 10.74 -3.17 5.91
CA CYS A 236 11.49 -1.92 5.82
C CYS A 236 11.72 -1.31 7.20
N ASP A 237 10.70 -1.26 8.04
CA ASP A 237 10.84 -0.69 9.37
C ASP A 237 11.72 -1.56 10.27
N ALA A 238 11.60 -2.88 10.19
CA ALA A 238 12.52 -3.78 10.88
C ALA A 238 13.98 -3.51 10.49
N LEU A 239 14.25 -3.42 9.19
CA LEU A 239 15.59 -3.13 8.67
C LEU A 239 16.10 -1.77 9.17
N ALA A 240 15.26 -0.74 9.18
CA ALA A 240 15.59 0.59 9.69
C ALA A 240 15.92 0.59 11.19
N HIS A 241 15.27 -0.27 11.97
CA HIS A 241 15.56 -0.48 13.39
C HIS A 241 16.73 -1.44 13.65
N GLY A 242 17.43 -1.86 12.60
CA GLY A 242 18.57 -2.77 12.69
C GLY A 242 18.16 -4.19 13.10
N LEU A 243 17.00 -4.65 12.61
CA LEU A 243 16.47 -6.01 12.76
C LEU A 243 16.33 -6.62 11.36
N PRO A 244 17.34 -7.34 10.85
CA PRO A 244 17.26 -7.96 9.54
C PRO A 244 16.23 -9.09 9.56
N ILE A 245 15.21 -8.99 8.70
CA ILE A 245 14.17 -10.01 8.60
C ILE A 245 14.42 -10.93 7.40
N ARG A 246 14.11 -12.21 7.58
CA ARG A 246 13.95 -13.19 6.52
C ARG A 246 12.55 -13.77 6.62
N GLY A 247 11.90 -14.05 5.49
CA GLY A 247 10.55 -14.59 5.56
C GLY A 247 10.04 -15.24 4.30
N ALA A 248 8.82 -15.76 4.42
CA ALA A 248 8.09 -16.35 3.32
C ALA A 248 6.61 -16.02 3.40
N ILE A 249 5.99 -15.84 2.23
CA ILE A 249 4.54 -15.61 2.10
C ILE A 249 3.93 -16.79 1.36
N SER A 250 2.87 -17.37 1.90
CA SER A 250 2.15 -18.53 1.37
C SER A 250 0.66 -18.27 1.33
N ALA A 251 -0.09 -19.14 0.66
CA ALA A 251 -1.53 -19.05 0.59
C ALA A 251 -2.18 -20.44 0.67
N GLY A 252 -3.36 -20.52 1.27
CA GLY A 252 -4.14 -21.76 1.31
C GLY A 252 -5.03 -21.87 2.53
N GLN A 253 -5.65 -23.04 2.68
CA GLN A 253 -6.60 -23.29 3.77
C GLN A 253 -5.87 -23.44 5.12
N ALA A 254 -6.36 -22.75 6.14
CA ALA A 254 -5.87 -22.82 7.51
C ALA A 254 -6.99 -22.52 8.53
N THR A 255 -6.74 -22.88 9.79
CA THR A 255 -7.54 -22.52 10.96
C THR A 255 -6.64 -21.68 11.87
N LEU A 256 -6.98 -20.40 12.01
CA LEU A 256 -6.15 -19.37 12.66
C LEU A 256 -6.95 -18.67 13.75
N ASP A 257 -6.87 -19.21 14.97
CA ASP A 257 -7.56 -18.70 16.17
C ASP A 257 -6.54 -17.99 17.07
N LYS A 258 -6.50 -16.67 16.93
CA LYS A 258 -5.59 -15.80 17.70
C LYS A 258 -5.90 -15.80 19.19
N GLU A 259 -7.18 -15.89 19.57
CA GLU A 259 -7.59 -15.82 20.97
C GLU A 259 -7.14 -17.05 21.75
N ARG A 260 -7.21 -18.23 21.13
CA ARG A 260 -6.73 -19.49 21.71
C ARG A 260 -5.28 -19.81 21.38
N GLY A 261 -4.64 -19.02 20.51
CA GLY A 261 -3.28 -19.26 20.05
C GLY A 261 -3.14 -20.52 19.18
N ILE A 262 -4.15 -20.87 18.39
CA ILE A 262 -4.17 -22.05 17.52
C ILE A 262 -3.89 -21.62 16.08
N TYR A 263 -2.84 -22.18 15.48
CA TYR A 263 -2.41 -21.86 14.11
C TYR A 263 -2.11 -23.16 13.36
N LEU A 264 -3.06 -23.61 12.54
CA LEU A 264 -2.99 -24.91 11.86
C LEU A 264 -3.25 -24.74 10.37
N GLY A 265 -2.35 -25.23 9.52
CA GLY A 265 -2.53 -25.21 8.07
C GLY A 265 -1.27 -25.57 7.30
N LEU A 266 -1.46 -26.17 6.12
CA LEU A 266 -0.37 -26.38 5.16
C LEU A 266 0.37 -25.10 4.73
N PRO A 267 -0.30 -23.94 4.49
CA PRO A 267 0.42 -22.70 4.16
C PRO A 267 1.42 -22.29 5.26
N LEU A 268 1.09 -22.44 6.54
CA LEU A 268 2.05 -22.16 7.63
C LEU A 268 3.31 -23.04 7.52
N ILE A 269 3.13 -24.33 7.29
CA ILE A 269 4.24 -25.29 7.13
C ILE A 269 5.07 -24.92 5.90
N GLU A 270 4.43 -24.54 4.80
CA GLU A 270 5.10 -24.12 3.57
C GLU A 270 5.95 -22.87 3.80
N ALA A 271 5.38 -21.83 4.41
CA ALA A 271 6.09 -20.58 4.72
C ALA A 271 7.31 -20.83 5.61
N VAL A 272 7.14 -21.54 6.73
CA VAL A 272 8.26 -21.89 7.63
C VAL A 272 9.34 -22.70 6.91
N ARG A 273 8.95 -23.65 6.05
CA ARG A 273 9.91 -24.44 5.28
C ARG A 273 10.68 -23.57 4.28
N LEU A 274 10.01 -22.71 3.52
CA LEU A 274 10.69 -21.84 2.57
C LEU A 274 11.63 -20.87 3.30
N GLU A 275 11.17 -20.24 4.38
CA GLU A 275 11.97 -19.36 5.23
C GLU A 275 13.27 -20.06 5.68
N SER A 276 13.16 -21.32 6.16
CA SER A 276 14.32 -22.09 6.65
C SER A 276 15.34 -22.40 5.55
N LYS A 277 14.85 -22.47 4.29
CA LYS A 277 15.62 -22.71 3.08
C LYS A 277 16.15 -21.43 2.43
N SER A 278 15.61 -20.26 2.77
CA SER A 278 16.13 -18.99 2.29
C SER A 278 17.50 -18.68 2.91
N ASN A 279 18.46 -18.25 2.08
CA ASN A 279 19.82 -17.89 2.52
C ASN A 279 20.15 -16.43 2.16
N TRP A 280 19.24 -15.51 2.51
CA TRP A 280 19.37 -14.08 2.26
C TRP A 280 18.47 -13.29 3.22
N VAL A 281 18.66 -11.97 3.29
CA VAL A 281 17.75 -11.03 3.97
C VAL A 281 16.71 -10.58 2.94
N GLY A 282 15.45 -10.95 3.15
CA GLY A 282 14.39 -10.75 2.16
C GLY A 282 13.19 -11.66 2.41
N VAL A 283 12.12 -11.44 1.64
CA VAL A 283 10.86 -12.19 1.75
C VAL A 283 10.53 -12.84 0.41
N SER A 284 10.37 -14.17 0.41
CA SER A 284 10.09 -14.97 -0.78
C SER A 284 8.63 -15.42 -0.82
N LEU A 285 8.03 -15.51 -2.01
CA LEU A 285 6.68 -16.07 -2.16
C LEU A 285 6.78 -17.59 -2.38
N ALA A 286 5.94 -18.34 -1.69
CA ALA A 286 5.94 -19.80 -1.69
C ALA A 286 5.22 -20.38 -2.91
N ALA A 287 5.44 -21.66 -3.20
CA ALA A 287 4.91 -22.35 -4.37
C ALA A 287 3.38 -22.29 -4.47
N SER A 288 2.67 -22.19 -3.34
CA SER A 288 1.21 -21.92 -3.31
C SER A 288 0.77 -20.68 -4.09
N TRP A 289 1.65 -19.71 -4.34
CA TRP A 289 1.35 -18.56 -5.22
C TRP A 289 1.15 -18.93 -6.69
N LYS A 290 1.56 -20.13 -7.10
CA LYS A 290 1.29 -20.71 -8.42
C LYS A 290 -0.04 -21.46 -8.47
N SER A 291 -0.82 -21.47 -7.38
CA SER A 291 -2.07 -22.23 -7.29
C SER A 291 -3.09 -21.75 -8.32
N GLU A 292 -3.47 -22.65 -9.23
CA GLU A 292 -4.55 -22.44 -10.20
C GLU A 292 -5.93 -22.33 -9.53
N THR A 293 -6.08 -22.86 -8.31
CA THR A 293 -7.32 -22.83 -7.55
C THR A 293 -7.60 -21.45 -6.96
N LEU A 294 -6.58 -20.83 -6.34
CA LEU A 294 -6.74 -19.53 -5.69
C LEU A 294 -6.74 -18.37 -6.70
N ARG A 295 -6.04 -18.52 -7.84
CA ARG A 295 -5.89 -17.46 -8.87
C ARG A 295 -5.45 -16.12 -8.27
N ILE A 296 -4.39 -16.17 -7.48
CA ILE A 296 -3.89 -15.00 -6.74
C ILE A 296 -3.38 -13.96 -7.74
N PRO A 297 -3.92 -12.73 -7.76
CA PRO A 297 -3.36 -11.65 -8.58
C PRO A 297 -1.93 -11.35 -8.16
N VAL A 298 -1.06 -11.05 -9.11
CA VAL A 298 0.35 -10.74 -8.88
C VAL A 298 0.57 -9.25 -9.18
N PRO A 299 0.53 -8.37 -8.15
CA PRO A 299 0.64 -6.93 -8.38
C PRO A 299 2.11 -6.60 -8.68
N PRO A 300 2.44 -6.15 -9.90
CA PRO A 300 3.82 -6.00 -10.36
C PRO A 300 4.63 -4.96 -9.57
N ASP A 301 3.94 -4.11 -8.80
CA ASP A 301 4.53 -3.05 -8.01
C ASP A 301 4.91 -3.51 -6.60
N THR A 302 4.45 -4.70 -6.20
CA THR A 302 4.69 -5.23 -4.84
C THR A 302 5.61 -6.44 -4.85
N VAL A 303 5.78 -7.09 -6.01
CA VAL A 303 6.62 -8.28 -6.17
C VAL A 303 7.58 -8.15 -7.32
N PHE A 304 8.56 -9.04 -7.36
CA PHE A 304 9.61 -9.04 -8.36
C PHE A 304 9.98 -10.46 -8.78
N LEU A 305 10.23 -10.68 -10.08
CA LEU A 305 10.82 -11.93 -10.57
C LEU A 305 12.32 -11.95 -10.24
N TYR A 306 12.70 -12.76 -9.26
CA TYR A 306 14.08 -12.82 -8.79
C TYR A 306 14.41 -14.22 -8.27
N ASN A 307 15.65 -14.67 -8.48
CA ASN A 307 16.15 -15.94 -7.96
C ASN A 307 17.06 -15.67 -6.74
N PRO A 308 16.51 -15.60 -5.52
CA PRO A 308 17.32 -15.39 -4.33
C PRO A 308 18.17 -16.63 -4.02
N PRO A 309 19.27 -16.48 -3.25
CA PRO A 309 20.02 -17.62 -2.76
C PRO A 309 19.16 -18.52 -1.87
N LEU A 310 18.97 -19.77 -2.29
CA LEU A 310 18.25 -20.80 -1.56
C LEU A 310 19.19 -21.98 -1.24
N LYS A 311 18.96 -22.62 -0.09
CA LYS A 311 19.58 -23.89 0.29
C LYS A 311 18.94 -25.04 -0.49
N ASP A 312 19.61 -26.20 -0.48
CA ASP A 312 19.13 -27.42 -1.14
C ASP A 312 17.67 -27.76 -0.79
N GLY A 313 16.90 -28.04 -1.85
CA GLY A 313 15.46 -28.31 -1.78
C GLY A 313 14.56 -27.07 -1.72
N GLY A 314 15.11 -25.86 -1.61
CA GLY A 314 14.34 -24.62 -1.57
C GLY A 314 13.56 -24.31 -2.85
N ASN A 315 14.09 -24.68 -4.03
CA ASN A 315 13.47 -24.39 -5.32
C ASN A 315 12.06 -25.01 -5.47
N ALA A 316 11.81 -26.17 -4.85
CA ALA A 316 10.50 -26.82 -4.90
C ALA A 316 9.42 -26.07 -4.11
N LEU A 317 9.83 -25.23 -3.16
CA LEU A 317 8.96 -24.43 -2.30
C LEU A 317 8.79 -23.00 -2.81
N PHE A 318 9.52 -22.60 -3.85
CA PHE A 318 9.62 -21.21 -4.28
C PHE A 318 8.78 -20.92 -5.54
N SER A 319 8.07 -19.79 -5.54
CA SER A 319 7.27 -19.38 -6.69
C SER A 319 8.09 -18.74 -7.83
N GLY A 320 9.32 -18.29 -7.58
CA GLY A 320 10.02 -17.41 -8.52
C GLY A 320 9.78 -15.92 -8.27
N LEU A 321 8.90 -15.60 -7.31
CA LEU A 321 8.58 -14.23 -6.92
C LEU A 321 9.12 -13.91 -5.52
N VAL A 322 9.64 -12.71 -5.37
CA VAL A 322 10.02 -12.14 -4.07
C VAL A 322 9.26 -10.84 -3.84
N LEU A 323 9.16 -10.43 -2.60
CA LEU A 323 8.60 -9.12 -2.24
C LEU A 323 9.55 -8.01 -2.70
N ASP A 324 9.06 -7.01 -3.43
CA ASP A 324 9.84 -5.85 -3.88
C ASP A 324 9.98 -4.80 -2.77
N TRP A 325 10.49 -5.23 -1.61
CA TRP A 325 10.77 -4.36 -0.47
C TRP A 325 11.70 -3.18 -0.82
N PRO A 326 12.67 -3.26 -1.78
CA PRO A 326 13.47 -2.11 -2.17
C PRO A 326 12.63 -0.98 -2.75
N ARG A 327 11.59 -1.30 -3.54
CA ARG A 327 10.67 -0.30 -4.07
C ARG A 327 9.87 0.35 -2.94
N ALA A 328 9.28 -0.46 -2.07
CA ALA A 328 8.52 0.05 -0.92
C ALA A 328 9.36 0.98 -0.02
N TRP A 329 10.65 0.67 0.18
CA TRP A 329 11.57 1.55 0.88
C TRP A 329 11.69 2.90 0.18
N ARG A 330 12.00 2.91 -1.12
CA ARG A 330 12.18 4.15 -1.91
C ARG A 330 10.92 5.01 -1.98
N GLU A 331 9.74 4.40 -1.90
CA GLU A 331 8.46 5.12 -1.91
C GLU A 331 8.09 5.70 -0.55
N SER A 332 8.62 5.15 0.54
CA SER A 332 8.29 5.56 1.90
C SER A 332 9.39 6.39 2.58
N ARG A 333 10.61 6.40 2.02
CA ARG A 333 11.80 6.98 2.64
C ARG A 333 12.67 7.70 1.61
N GLU A 334 13.34 8.76 2.04
CA GLU A 334 14.24 9.56 1.20
C GLU A 334 15.67 8.99 1.14
N ASP A 335 16.03 8.12 2.09
CA ASP A 335 17.36 7.55 2.20
C ASP A 335 17.48 6.16 1.56
N SER A 336 18.73 5.70 1.39
CA SER A 336 19.04 4.37 0.86
C SER A 336 18.97 3.31 1.95
N ALA A 337 18.53 2.09 1.62
CA ALA A 337 18.61 0.95 2.53
C ALA A 337 20.03 0.34 2.64
N LEU A 338 20.94 0.66 1.70
CA LEU A 338 22.28 0.06 1.65
C LEU A 338 23.13 0.34 2.91
N PRO A 339 23.14 1.56 3.48
CA PRO A 339 23.82 1.81 4.75
C PRO A 339 23.29 0.95 5.90
N TYR A 340 21.98 0.75 6.00
CA TYR A 340 21.37 -0.10 7.03
C TYR A 340 21.80 -1.57 6.89
N LEU A 341 21.86 -2.08 5.66
CA LEU A 341 22.37 -3.42 5.39
C LEU A 341 23.86 -3.55 5.71
N ALA A 342 24.66 -2.52 5.41
CA ALA A 342 26.09 -2.49 5.71
C ALA A 342 26.34 -2.46 7.22
N ASP A 343 25.59 -1.65 7.97
CA ASP A 343 25.69 -1.55 9.43
C ASP A 343 25.32 -2.86 10.15
N LEU A 344 24.44 -3.66 9.53
CA LEU A 344 24.10 -5.00 10.01
C LEU A 344 25.12 -6.06 9.61
N CYS A 345 25.89 -5.83 8.54
CA CYS A 345 26.93 -6.73 8.05
C CYS A 345 28.25 -6.49 8.81
N LEU A 346 28.36 -7.00 10.03
CA LEU A 346 29.53 -6.74 10.89
C LEU A 346 30.83 -7.34 10.32
N PRO A 347 31.98 -6.70 10.62
CA PRO A 347 33.29 -7.17 10.14
C PRO A 347 33.64 -8.59 10.59
N ASP A 348 33.14 -9.05 11.73
CA ASP A 348 33.40 -10.34 12.36
C ASP A 348 32.38 -11.43 12.01
N LEU A 349 31.34 -11.11 11.23
CA LEU A 349 30.38 -12.12 10.76
C LEU A 349 31.06 -13.22 9.94
N LEU A 350 30.58 -14.45 10.12
CA LEU A 350 30.95 -15.58 9.29
C LEU A 350 30.65 -15.28 7.81
N PRO A 351 31.48 -15.75 6.86
CA PRO A 351 31.30 -15.49 5.42
C PRO A 351 29.88 -15.83 4.92
N ASP A 352 29.32 -16.95 5.35
CA ASP A 352 27.97 -17.38 4.95
C ASP A 352 26.86 -16.43 5.43
N LEU A 353 27.07 -15.74 6.55
CA LEU A 353 26.14 -14.74 7.07
C LEU A 353 26.29 -13.42 6.30
N LYS A 354 27.52 -13.00 6.01
CA LYS A 354 27.80 -11.81 5.18
C LYS A 354 27.16 -11.92 3.80
N ALA A 355 27.26 -13.11 3.18
CA ALA A 355 26.65 -13.41 1.89
C ALA A 355 25.13 -13.15 1.86
N ARG A 356 24.43 -13.24 3.01
CA ARG A 356 22.98 -12.95 3.10
C ARG A 356 22.68 -11.46 2.93
N TYR A 357 23.52 -10.59 3.49
CA TYR A 357 23.40 -9.13 3.36
C TYR A 357 23.86 -8.66 1.98
N ASP A 358 24.92 -9.27 1.43
CA ASP A 358 25.39 -8.99 0.08
C ASP A 358 24.31 -9.34 -0.97
N ALA A 359 23.61 -10.46 -0.77
CA ALA A 359 22.47 -10.85 -1.60
C ALA A 359 21.32 -9.82 -1.52
N ALA A 360 21.02 -9.31 -0.34
CA ALA A 360 19.99 -8.28 -0.16
C ALA A 360 20.38 -6.95 -0.83
N SER A 361 21.64 -6.53 -0.69
CA SER A 361 22.19 -5.35 -1.38
C SER A 361 22.19 -5.52 -2.90
N THR A 362 22.49 -6.73 -3.38
CA THR A 362 22.42 -7.07 -4.81
C THR A 362 20.99 -6.98 -5.32
N PHE A 363 20.03 -7.49 -4.54
CA PHE A 363 18.61 -7.39 -4.88
C PHE A 363 18.10 -5.94 -4.89
N TRP A 364 18.53 -5.11 -3.93
CA TRP A 364 18.23 -3.68 -3.92
C TRP A 364 18.58 -3.00 -5.24
N LEU A 365 19.83 -3.18 -5.69
CA LEU A 365 20.35 -2.61 -6.94
C LEU A 365 19.64 -3.21 -8.16
N HIS A 366 19.31 -4.49 -8.11
CA HIS A 366 18.58 -5.17 -9.18
C HIS A 366 17.15 -4.65 -9.33
N SER A 367 16.41 -4.49 -8.23
CA SER A 367 15.07 -3.89 -8.21
C SER A 367 15.11 -2.47 -8.77
N GLU A 368 16.09 -1.66 -8.37
CA GLU A 368 16.24 -0.30 -8.88
C GLU A 368 16.52 -0.23 -10.38
N LYS A 369 17.36 -1.13 -10.91
CA LYS A 369 17.69 -1.15 -12.33
C LYS A 369 16.53 -1.64 -13.21
N ASN A 370 15.64 -2.47 -12.67
CA ASN A 370 14.53 -3.04 -13.44
C ASN A 370 13.17 -2.74 -12.79
N ARG A 371 12.94 -1.47 -12.40
CA ARG A 371 11.66 -1.00 -11.81
C ARG A 371 10.45 -1.29 -12.72
N ASP A 372 10.69 -1.38 -14.02
CA ASP A 372 9.68 -1.61 -15.06
C ASP A 372 9.73 -3.05 -15.63
N TRP A 373 10.15 -4.03 -14.81
CA TRP A 373 10.29 -5.43 -15.23
C TRP A 373 9.02 -6.05 -15.83
N CYS A 374 7.84 -5.53 -15.47
CA CYS A 374 6.54 -5.98 -15.93
C CYS A 374 6.08 -5.31 -17.23
N LEU A 375 6.82 -4.31 -17.73
CA LEU A 375 6.49 -3.60 -18.97
C LEU A 375 7.18 -4.25 -20.18
N PRO A 376 6.61 -4.12 -21.39
CA PRO A 376 7.27 -4.58 -22.60
C PRO A 376 8.64 -3.92 -22.81
N PRO A 377 9.59 -4.58 -23.48
CA PRO A 377 10.90 -4.00 -23.75
C PRO A 377 10.81 -2.62 -24.42
N GLY A 378 11.52 -1.63 -23.87
CA GLY A 378 11.52 -0.25 -24.36
C GLY A 378 10.39 0.62 -23.80
N TRP A 379 9.46 0.06 -23.02
CA TRP A 379 8.44 0.82 -22.33
C TRP A 379 8.92 1.17 -20.92
N THR A 380 8.79 2.44 -20.55
CA THR A 380 8.87 2.88 -19.17
C THR A 380 7.49 3.24 -18.65
N ARG A 381 7.32 3.39 -17.35
CA ARG A 381 6.06 3.98 -16.80
C ARG A 381 5.75 5.35 -17.38
N GLU A 382 6.76 6.13 -17.72
CA GLU A 382 6.59 7.43 -18.39
C GLU A 382 6.07 7.25 -19.81
N THR A 383 6.58 6.26 -20.55
CA THR A 383 6.07 5.89 -21.88
C THR A 383 4.63 5.41 -21.82
N VAL A 384 4.28 4.58 -20.82
CA VAL A 384 2.89 4.17 -20.58
C VAL A 384 2.05 5.42 -20.32
N ARG A 385 2.43 6.27 -19.37
CA ARG A 385 1.68 7.50 -19.06
C ARG A 385 1.51 8.43 -20.27
N SER A 386 2.51 8.55 -21.15
CA SER A 386 2.37 9.37 -22.36
C SER A 386 1.41 8.74 -23.37
N VAL A 387 1.48 7.42 -23.59
CA VAL A 387 0.60 6.72 -24.54
C VAL A 387 -0.86 6.77 -24.09
N TRP A 388 -1.10 6.53 -22.80
CA TRP A 388 -2.46 6.54 -22.23
C TRP A 388 -2.95 7.94 -21.85
N GLY A 389 -2.06 8.94 -21.82
CA GLY A 389 -2.38 10.34 -21.56
C GLY A 389 -2.68 11.17 -22.82
N ASP A 390 -2.31 10.70 -24.02
CA ASP A 390 -2.48 11.43 -25.28
C ASP A 390 -3.75 11.03 -26.09
N GLU A 391 -4.45 9.95 -25.74
CA GLU A 391 -5.65 9.52 -26.50
C GLU A 391 -6.89 10.41 -26.30
N SER A 392 -6.83 11.44 -25.44
CA SER A 392 -7.93 12.40 -25.26
C SER A 392 -7.81 13.67 -26.13
N ASN A 393 -6.89 13.73 -27.11
CA ASN A 393 -6.70 14.97 -27.89
C ASN A 393 -6.61 14.84 -29.42
N ASP A 394 -6.92 13.68 -30.00
CA ASP A 394 -7.08 13.55 -31.46
C ASP A 394 -8.46 13.00 -31.81
N GLY A 395 -9.46 13.89 -31.89
CA GLY A 395 -10.67 13.62 -32.68
C GLY A 395 -11.99 14.27 -32.24
N MET A 396 -12.11 15.61 -32.29
CA MET A 396 -13.16 16.39 -32.99
C MET A 396 -13.21 17.85 -32.56
#